data_AF-R3TU64-F1
#
_entry.id   AF-R3TU64-F1
#
_cell.length_a   1.000
_cell.length_b   1.000
_cell.length_c   1.000
_cell.angle_alpha   90.00
_cell.angle_beta   90.00
_cell.angle_gamma   90.00
#
_symmetry.space_group_name_H-M   'P 1'
#
loop_
_entity.id
_entity.type
_entity.pdbx_description
1 polymer ?
#
loop_
_entity_poly.entity_id
_entity_poly.type
_entity_poly.pdbx_seq_one_letter_code
_entity_poly.pdbx_strand_id
1 'polypeptide(L)'
;MNIQNKQLNLLIGCGLIISCLLALFGISQFGEHVQAEEKSSLQLQQKKEAEKQQAQFNQEVETFYQQIRTSIDEEEALNYESIGISFYDLSNEREISLNGDVVFEAASTTKVALAMLIADMIQQGEVSRDSELTYESEDYEDGTGFIVNHQIEKSYSIDTLVNYMLVYSDNIATNMLYREAGGRPAARKLIKEKYLPDFDATDNYLTANQARDLLIQLYENLDENPLYTKIIESLQQTDFPVRLSTDQTIGQLAHKVGSVNNSIHDIGLFNVEHPYILTFYSTGLTDAEEEISKLSDKIYQLMTQEYPIESK
;
A
#
# COMPACT_ATOMS: atom_id res chain seq x y z
N MET A 1 78.90 -62.43 -21.70
CA MET A 1 77.46 -62.09 -21.64
C MET A 1 77.32 -60.68 -21.06
N ASN A 2 76.81 -59.74 -21.86
CA ASN A 2 75.67 -58.90 -21.43
C ASN A 2 75.90 -57.77 -20.39
N ILE A 3 76.75 -56.76 -20.69
CA ILE A 3 76.78 -55.48 -19.93
C ILE A 3 76.34 -54.30 -20.82
N GLN A 4 76.83 -54.18 -22.06
CA GLN A 4 76.37 -53.12 -22.99
C GLN A 4 74.90 -53.29 -23.41
N ASN A 5 74.44 -54.52 -23.68
CA ASN A 5 73.01 -54.80 -23.96
C ASN A 5 72.11 -54.61 -22.73
N LYS A 6 72.64 -54.78 -21.50
CA LYS A 6 71.89 -54.50 -20.26
C LYS A 6 71.71 -53.00 -20.04
N GLN A 7 72.72 -52.17 -20.30
CA GLN A 7 72.58 -50.71 -20.19
C GLN A 7 71.68 -50.13 -21.28
N LEU A 8 71.75 -50.63 -22.52
CA LEU A 8 70.88 -50.18 -23.61
C LEU A 8 69.41 -50.55 -23.36
N ASN A 9 69.13 -51.78 -22.89
CA ASN A 9 67.77 -52.20 -22.53
C ASN A 9 67.22 -51.47 -21.28
N LEU A 10 68.08 -51.06 -20.34
CA LEU A 10 67.68 -50.27 -19.17
C LEU A 10 67.32 -48.82 -19.56
N LEU A 11 68.10 -48.21 -20.47
CA LEU A 11 67.81 -46.88 -21.02
C LEU A 11 66.52 -46.85 -21.85
N ILE A 12 66.28 -47.87 -22.68
CA ILE A 12 65.05 -48.00 -23.47
C ILE A 12 63.83 -48.28 -22.56
N GLY A 13 63.98 -49.13 -21.54
CA GLY A 13 62.94 -49.41 -20.55
C GLY A 13 62.56 -48.19 -19.71
N CYS A 14 63.53 -47.40 -19.25
CA CYS A 14 63.28 -46.14 -18.54
C CYS A 14 62.62 -45.08 -19.44
N GLY A 15 63.01 -44.99 -20.72
CA GLY A 15 62.39 -44.07 -21.68
C GLY A 15 60.91 -44.38 -21.96
N LEU A 16 60.57 -45.67 -22.09
CA LEU A 16 59.17 -46.11 -22.25
C LEU A 16 58.32 -45.80 -21.01
N ILE A 17 58.84 -46.04 -19.80
CA ILE A 17 58.12 -45.74 -18.55
C ILE A 17 57.87 -44.23 -18.40
N ILE A 18 58.86 -43.39 -18.70
CA ILE A 18 58.70 -41.92 -18.66
C ILE A 18 57.68 -41.45 -19.69
N SER A 19 57.69 -42.01 -20.91
CA SER A 19 56.68 -41.69 -21.92
C SER A 19 55.26 -42.10 -21.52
N CYS A 20 55.09 -43.26 -20.88
CA CYS A 20 53.80 -43.71 -20.35
C CYS A 20 53.31 -42.84 -19.20
N LEU A 21 54.19 -42.42 -18.28
CA LEU A 21 53.84 -41.53 -17.18
C LEU A 21 53.45 -40.13 -17.67
N LEU A 22 54.17 -39.59 -18.66
CA LEU A 22 53.82 -38.32 -19.30
C LEU A 22 52.49 -38.40 -20.07
N ALA A 23 52.23 -39.52 -20.74
CA ALA A 23 50.94 -39.76 -21.41
C ALA A 23 49.79 -39.85 -20.40
N LEU A 24 49.96 -40.58 -19.29
CA LEU A 24 48.96 -40.69 -18.22
C LEU A 24 48.70 -39.35 -17.53
N PHE A 25 49.74 -38.55 -17.28
CA PHE A 25 49.61 -37.20 -16.71
C PHE A 25 48.92 -36.23 -17.69
N GLY A 26 49.24 -36.33 -18.99
CA GLY A 26 48.55 -35.57 -20.04
C GLY A 26 47.06 -35.92 -20.13
N ILE A 27 46.70 -37.20 -19.99
CA ILE A 27 45.30 -37.65 -19.99
C ILE A 27 44.56 -37.15 -18.74
N SER A 28 45.17 -37.15 -17.55
CA SER A 28 44.52 -36.64 -16.34
C SER A 28 44.31 -35.12 -16.38
N GLN A 29 45.31 -34.36 -16.82
CA GLN A 29 45.22 -32.91 -17.01
C GLN A 29 44.17 -32.53 -18.06
N PHE A 30 44.08 -33.30 -19.15
CA PHE A 30 43.05 -33.12 -20.16
C PHE A 30 41.64 -33.39 -19.61
N GLY A 31 41.47 -34.45 -18.80
CA GLY A 31 40.20 -34.77 -18.14
C GLY A 31 39.73 -33.68 -17.15
N GLU A 32 40.65 -33.13 -16.34
CA GLU A 32 40.36 -32.01 -15.44
C GLU A 32 39.96 -30.74 -16.20
N HIS A 33 40.63 -30.44 -17.32
CA HIS A 33 40.30 -29.29 -18.16
C HIS A 33 38.91 -29.42 -18.81
N VAL A 34 38.58 -30.60 -19.35
CA VAL A 34 37.26 -30.88 -19.92
C VAL A 34 36.16 -30.75 -18.86
N GLN A 35 36.37 -31.27 -17.65
CA GLN A 35 35.41 -31.12 -16.55
C GLN A 35 35.23 -29.65 -16.11
N ALA A 36 36.30 -28.86 -16.10
CA ALA A 36 36.23 -27.44 -15.78
C ALA A 36 35.44 -26.65 -16.85
N GLU A 37 35.63 -26.95 -18.13
CA GLU A 37 34.87 -26.36 -19.24
C GLU A 37 33.39 -26.78 -19.23
N GLU A 38 33.09 -28.06 -18.96
CA GLU A 38 31.71 -28.54 -18.80
C GLU A 38 31.02 -27.83 -17.62
N LYS A 39 31.70 -27.71 -16.48
CA LYS A 39 31.16 -27.00 -15.30
C LYS A 39 30.95 -25.51 -15.59
N SER A 40 31.88 -24.87 -16.28
CA SER A 40 31.76 -23.46 -16.68
C SER A 40 30.63 -23.24 -17.68
N SER A 41 30.40 -24.16 -18.61
CA SER A 41 29.32 -24.06 -19.59
C SER A 41 27.94 -24.31 -18.96
N LEU A 42 27.84 -25.28 -18.03
CA LEU A 42 26.65 -25.49 -17.20
C LEU A 42 26.31 -24.25 -16.37
N GLN A 43 27.30 -23.64 -15.70
CA GLN A 43 27.09 -22.40 -14.95
C GLN A 43 26.62 -21.24 -15.82
N LEU A 44 27.20 -21.10 -17.03
CA LEU A 44 26.78 -20.08 -17.97
C LEU A 44 25.34 -20.32 -18.46
N GLN A 45 24.96 -21.57 -18.68
CA GLN A 45 23.59 -21.92 -19.08
C GLN A 45 22.59 -21.62 -17.96
N GLN A 46 22.89 -22.04 -16.73
CA GLN A 46 22.07 -21.74 -15.54
C GLN A 46 21.90 -20.22 -15.35
N LYS A 47 22.99 -19.45 -15.51
CA LYS A 47 22.93 -17.99 -15.43
C LYS A 47 22.00 -17.41 -16.50
N LYS A 48 22.09 -17.87 -17.75
CA LYS A 48 21.21 -17.41 -18.83
C LYS A 48 19.74 -17.80 -18.62
N GLU A 49 19.49 -18.98 -18.06
CA GLU A 49 18.15 -19.42 -17.70
C GLU A 49 17.55 -18.56 -16.59
N ALA A 50 18.33 -18.26 -15.55
CA ALA A 50 17.93 -17.34 -14.47
C ALA A 50 17.69 -15.91 -14.98
N GLU A 51 18.57 -15.37 -15.83
CA GLU A 51 18.39 -14.05 -16.46
C GLU A 51 17.10 -14.01 -17.31
N LYS A 52 16.78 -15.09 -18.01
CA LYS A 52 15.54 -15.19 -18.80
C LYS A 52 14.30 -15.27 -17.92
N GLN A 53 14.34 -16.04 -16.83
CA GLN A 53 13.25 -16.13 -15.86
C GLN A 53 12.99 -14.78 -15.19
N GLN A 54 14.04 -14.08 -14.75
CA GLN A 54 13.92 -12.73 -14.21
C GLN A 54 13.31 -11.77 -15.22
N ALA A 55 13.77 -11.78 -16.48
CA ALA A 55 13.23 -10.90 -17.51
C ALA A 55 11.74 -11.18 -17.79
N GLN A 56 11.34 -12.45 -17.75
CA GLN A 56 9.93 -12.83 -17.89
C GLN A 56 9.10 -12.35 -16.70
N PHE A 57 9.56 -12.57 -15.47
CA PHE A 57 8.88 -12.10 -14.27
C PHE A 57 8.72 -10.58 -14.27
N ASN A 58 9.78 -9.83 -14.62
CA ASN A 58 9.70 -8.38 -14.75
C ASN A 58 8.66 -7.95 -15.80
N GLN A 59 8.53 -8.69 -16.90
CA GLN A 59 7.49 -8.42 -17.90
C GLN A 59 6.07 -8.71 -17.38
N GLU A 60 5.90 -9.77 -16.59
CA GLU A 60 4.63 -10.09 -15.92
C GLU A 60 4.25 -8.97 -14.93
N VAL A 61 5.20 -8.48 -14.13
CA VAL A 61 5.03 -7.33 -13.22
C VAL A 61 4.58 -6.08 -13.96
N GLU A 62 5.27 -5.70 -15.04
CA GLU A 62 4.88 -4.50 -15.81
C GLU A 62 3.51 -4.67 -16.48
N THR A 63 3.17 -5.87 -16.92
CA THR A 63 1.84 -6.16 -17.49
C THR A 63 0.74 -6.02 -16.44
N PHE A 64 0.97 -6.53 -15.23
CA PHE A 64 0.07 -6.43 -14.10
C PHE A 64 -0.26 -4.98 -13.73
N TYR A 65 0.75 -4.14 -13.50
CA TYR A 65 0.51 -2.73 -13.19
C TYR A 65 -0.09 -1.96 -14.36
N GLN A 66 0.19 -2.38 -15.61
CA GLN A 66 -0.49 -1.81 -16.77
C GLN A 66 -1.99 -2.13 -16.78
N GLN A 67 -2.43 -3.30 -16.29
CA GLN A 67 -3.86 -3.61 -16.12
C GLN A 67 -4.53 -2.72 -15.06
N ILE A 68 -3.86 -2.47 -13.93
CA ILE A 68 -4.35 -1.53 -12.91
C ILE A 68 -4.47 -0.13 -13.50
N ARG A 69 -3.41 0.34 -14.17
CA ARG A 69 -3.42 1.66 -14.83
C ARG A 69 -4.54 1.79 -15.85
N THR A 70 -4.71 0.80 -16.72
CA THR A 70 -5.80 0.82 -17.70
C THR A 70 -7.18 0.85 -17.02
N SER A 71 -7.35 0.15 -15.90
CA SER A 71 -8.59 0.19 -15.12
C SER A 71 -8.89 1.57 -14.55
N ILE A 72 -7.86 2.29 -14.09
CA ILE A 72 -7.99 3.66 -13.59
C ILE A 72 -8.22 4.65 -14.75
N ASP A 73 -7.47 4.54 -15.84
CA ASP A 73 -7.56 5.44 -17.00
C ASP A 73 -8.93 5.34 -17.71
N GLU A 74 -9.62 4.19 -17.63
CA GLU A 74 -10.98 4.00 -18.17
C GLU A 74 -12.02 4.96 -17.55
N GLU A 75 -11.81 5.42 -16.31
CA GLU A 75 -12.68 6.39 -15.64
C GLU A 75 -12.66 7.78 -16.30
N GLU A 76 -11.55 8.16 -16.96
CA GLU A 76 -11.44 9.45 -17.66
C GLU A 76 -12.43 9.57 -18.83
N ALA A 77 -12.89 8.44 -19.38
CA ALA A 77 -13.87 8.42 -20.46
C ALA A 77 -15.30 8.73 -20.01
N LEU A 78 -15.55 8.80 -18.70
CA LEU A 78 -16.84 9.12 -18.12
C LEU A 78 -17.02 10.63 -17.94
N ASN A 79 -18.28 11.10 -17.90
CA ASN A 79 -18.61 12.53 -17.87
C ASN A 79 -18.54 13.12 -16.46
N TYR A 80 -17.41 12.97 -15.77
CA TYR A 80 -17.15 13.68 -14.52
C TYR A 80 -16.96 15.19 -14.77
N GLU A 81 -17.40 16.04 -13.84
CA GLU A 81 -16.95 17.44 -13.80
C GLU A 81 -15.48 17.51 -13.37
N SER A 82 -15.11 16.65 -12.41
CA SER A 82 -13.74 16.47 -11.94
C SER A 82 -13.56 15.08 -11.34
N ILE A 83 -12.38 14.49 -11.51
CA ILE A 83 -12.01 13.18 -10.97
C ILE A 83 -10.55 13.19 -10.53
N GLY A 84 -10.23 12.50 -9.44
CA GLY A 84 -8.89 12.23 -8.97
C GLY A 84 -8.82 10.85 -8.33
N ILE A 85 -7.93 9.99 -8.81
CA ILE A 85 -7.76 8.62 -8.34
C ILE A 85 -6.28 8.39 -8.02
N SER A 86 -6.02 7.66 -6.94
CA SER A 86 -4.67 7.23 -6.58
C SER A 86 -4.68 5.81 -6.06
N PHE A 87 -3.79 4.97 -6.59
CA PHE A 87 -3.52 3.61 -6.19
C PHE A 87 -2.08 3.50 -5.68
N TYR A 88 -1.88 2.72 -4.62
CA TYR A 88 -0.56 2.46 -4.06
C TYR A 88 -0.44 1.03 -3.54
N ASP A 89 0.54 0.30 -4.04
CA ASP A 89 0.88 -1.03 -3.53
C ASP A 89 1.88 -0.91 -2.38
N LEU A 90 1.45 -1.30 -1.16
CA LEU A 90 2.29 -1.22 0.04
C LEU A 90 3.39 -2.29 0.05
N SER A 91 3.32 -3.31 -0.81
CA SER A 91 4.29 -4.41 -0.85
C SER A 91 5.60 -4.01 -1.54
N ASN A 92 5.54 -3.05 -2.48
CA ASN A 92 6.68 -2.65 -3.31
C ASN A 92 6.68 -1.17 -3.73
N GLU A 93 5.85 -0.36 -3.09
CA GLU A 93 5.80 1.10 -3.22
C GLU A 93 5.45 1.60 -4.64
N ARG A 94 4.78 0.78 -5.46
CA ARG A 94 4.32 1.18 -6.80
C ARG A 94 3.08 2.06 -6.71
N GLU A 95 3.15 3.21 -7.36
CA GLU A 95 2.09 4.22 -7.41
C GLU A 95 1.52 4.35 -8.82
N ILE A 96 0.18 4.49 -8.92
CA ILE A 96 -0.53 4.85 -10.14
C ILE A 96 -1.56 5.91 -9.80
N SER A 97 -1.62 7.01 -10.56
CA SER A 97 -2.59 8.07 -10.31
C SER A 97 -3.17 8.64 -11.62
N LEU A 98 -4.45 8.98 -11.56
CA LEU A 98 -5.17 9.77 -12.56
C LEU A 98 -5.61 11.07 -11.88
N ASN A 99 -5.12 12.23 -12.35
CA ASN A 99 -5.47 13.54 -11.80
C ASN A 99 -5.33 13.65 -10.27
N GLY A 100 -4.39 12.90 -9.66
CA GLY A 100 -4.33 12.75 -8.20
C GLY A 100 -3.96 13.99 -7.40
N ASP A 101 -3.48 15.05 -8.07
CA ASP A 101 -3.17 16.35 -7.46
C ASP A 101 -4.30 17.39 -7.64
N VAL A 102 -5.42 17.01 -8.25
CA VAL A 102 -6.61 17.87 -8.30
C VAL A 102 -7.19 18.01 -6.90
N VAL A 103 -7.53 19.24 -6.54
CA VAL A 103 -8.06 19.60 -5.22
C VAL A 103 -9.57 19.45 -5.19
N PHE A 104 -10.08 18.71 -4.21
CA PHE A 104 -11.51 18.48 -3.95
C PHE A 104 -11.89 18.98 -2.57
N GLU A 105 -13.14 19.40 -2.39
CA GLU A 105 -13.72 19.50 -1.06
C GLU A 105 -13.76 18.11 -0.43
N ALA A 106 -12.94 17.88 0.59
CA ALA A 106 -12.64 16.54 1.10
C ALA A 106 -13.86 15.85 1.73
N ALA A 107 -14.91 16.60 2.08
CA ALA A 107 -16.03 16.13 2.87
C ALA A 107 -15.53 15.39 4.14
N SER A 108 -16.09 14.22 4.45
CA SER A 108 -15.73 13.45 5.64
C SER A 108 -14.44 12.64 5.54
N THR A 109 -13.73 12.63 4.39
CA THR A 109 -12.46 11.91 4.26
C THR A 109 -11.36 12.49 5.16
N THR A 110 -11.38 13.80 5.44
CA THR A 110 -10.44 14.47 6.35
C THR A 110 -10.49 13.95 7.80
N LYS A 111 -11.59 13.28 8.18
CA LYS A 111 -11.76 12.75 9.55
C LYS A 111 -10.72 11.69 9.91
N VAL A 112 -10.11 11.03 8.93
CA VAL A 112 -8.97 10.12 9.14
C VAL A 112 -7.77 10.89 9.69
N ALA A 113 -7.41 12.04 9.09
CA ALA A 113 -6.31 12.86 9.56
C ALA A 113 -6.56 13.45 10.96
N LEU A 114 -7.81 13.83 11.26
CA LEU A 114 -8.18 14.26 12.62
C LEU A 114 -8.03 13.11 13.63
N ALA A 115 -8.45 11.89 13.28
CA ALA A 115 -8.27 10.74 14.16
C ALA A 115 -6.79 10.45 14.44
N MET A 116 -5.92 10.53 13.42
CA MET A 116 -4.47 10.38 13.57
C MET A 116 -3.89 11.47 14.48
N LEU A 117 -4.31 12.73 14.30
CA LEU A 117 -3.88 13.83 15.17
C LEU A 117 -4.25 13.57 16.64
N ILE A 118 -5.50 13.19 16.91
CA ILE A 118 -5.97 12.90 18.28
C ILE A 118 -5.23 11.71 18.88
N ALA A 119 -5.02 10.64 18.10
CA ALA A 119 -4.21 9.50 18.51
C ALA A 119 -2.78 9.92 18.90
N ASP A 120 -2.19 10.87 18.17
CA ASP A 120 -0.86 11.37 18.46
C ASP A 120 -0.82 12.26 19.69
N MET A 121 -1.84 13.11 19.90
CA MET A 121 -2.00 13.90 21.13
C MET A 121 -2.12 13.00 22.35
N ILE A 122 -2.86 11.90 22.24
CA ILE A 122 -2.96 10.87 23.28
C ILE A 122 -1.59 10.23 23.55
N GLN A 123 -0.90 9.79 22.51
CA GLN A 123 0.40 9.13 22.63
C GLN A 123 1.46 10.05 23.28
N GLN A 124 1.35 11.36 23.03
CA GLN A 124 2.20 12.38 23.64
C GLN A 124 1.78 12.78 25.06
N GLY A 125 0.64 12.27 25.55
CA GLY A 125 0.11 12.58 26.88
C GLY A 125 -0.50 13.98 27.00
N GLU A 126 -0.82 14.63 25.87
CA GLU A 126 -1.47 15.94 25.84
C GLU A 126 -2.94 15.83 26.25
N VAL A 127 -3.60 14.74 25.86
CA VAL A 127 -4.97 14.40 26.22
C VAL A 127 -5.05 12.93 26.65
N SER A 128 -6.06 12.56 27.45
CA SER A 128 -6.31 11.17 27.83
C SER A 128 -7.46 10.61 27.01
N ARG A 129 -7.38 9.33 26.63
CA ARG A 129 -8.43 8.62 25.89
C ARG A 129 -9.77 8.61 26.62
N ASP A 130 -9.69 8.53 27.94
CA ASP A 130 -10.83 8.46 28.85
C ASP A 130 -11.30 9.86 29.30
N SER A 131 -10.71 10.94 28.77
CA SER A 131 -11.17 12.30 29.04
C SER A 131 -12.58 12.49 28.51
N GLU A 132 -13.48 12.96 29.37
CA GLU A 132 -14.87 13.27 29.04
C GLU A 132 -14.97 14.70 28.49
N LEU A 133 -15.31 14.83 27.21
CA LEU A 133 -15.59 16.12 26.59
C LEU A 133 -17.07 16.44 26.75
N THR A 134 -17.38 17.58 27.39
CA THR A 134 -18.77 18.04 27.55
C THR A 134 -19.28 18.60 26.23
N TYR A 135 -20.43 18.12 25.76
CA TYR A 135 -21.10 18.66 24.59
C TYR A 135 -21.49 20.13 24.79
N GLU A 136 -21.20 20.98 23.81
CA GLU A 136 -21.64 22.37 23.73
C GLU A 136 -22.59 22.56 22.54
N SER A 137 -23.50 23.53 22.63
CA SER A 137 -24.46 23.82 21.54
C SER A 137 -23.77 24.15 20.22
N GLU A 138 -22.57 24.70 20.29
CA GLU A 138 -21.68 25.06 19.20
C GLU A 138 -21.11 23.84 18.48
N ASP A 139 -21.11 22.66 19.11
CA ASP A 139 -20.70 21.40 18.47
C ASP A 139 -21.82 20.81 17.60
N TYR A 140 -23.07 21.30 17.70
CA TYR A 140 -24.20 20.78 16.96
C TYR A 140 -24.02 20.94 15.45
N GLU A 141 -24.11 19.83 14.73
CA GLU A 141 -24.14 19.80 13.27
C GLU A 141 -25.01 18.64 12.81
N ASP A 142 -25.94 18.92 11.89
CA ASP A 142 -26.86 17.94 11.33
C ASP A 142 -26.14 17.03 10.31
N GLY A 143 -26.85 16.07 9.72
CA GLY A 143 -26.33 15.14 8.71
C GLY A 143 -25.99 13.77 9.31
N THR A 144 -24.82 13.23 8.95
CA THR A 144 -24.39 11.91 9.42
C THR A 144 -23.95 11.96 10.88
N GLY A 145 -24.38 10.96 11.66
CA GLY A 145 -23.89 10.76 13.02
C GLY A 145 -24.81 9.91 13.88
N PHE A 146 -24.23 9.25 14.87
CA PHE A 146 -24.97 8.53 15.88
C PHE A 146 -25.57 9.50 16.90
N ILE A 147 -24.79 10.49 17.36
CA ILE A 147 -25.15 11.44 18.41
C ILE A 147 -26.38 12.26 18.01
N VAL A 148 -26.38 12.82 16.79
CA VAL A 148 -27.49 13.67 16.30
C VAL A 148 -28.81 12.90 16.14
N ASN A 149 -28.73 11.58 15.92
CA ASN A 149 -29.89 10.70 15.75
C ASN A 149 -30.39 10.08 17.07
N HIS A 150 -29.73 10.38 18.19
CA HIS A 150 -30.06 9.85 19.51
C HIS A 150 -30.19 10.99 20.53
N GLN A 151 -30.47 10.63 21.78
CA GLN A 151 -30.39 11.60 22.86
C GLN A 151 -28.94 12.05 23.03
N ILE A 152 -28.68 13.35 22.79
CA ILE A 152 -27.37 13.95 23.03
C ILE A 152 -27.10 13.90 24.53
N GLU A 153 -26.02 13.20 24.89
CA GLU A 153 -25.56 13.06 26.27
C GLU A 153 -24.75 14.29 26.69
N LYS A 154 -24.56 14.46 28.00
CA LYS A 154 -23.81 15.59 28.54
C LYS A 154 -22.35 15.58 28.12
N SER A 155 -21.72 14.41 28.07
CA SER A 155 -20.31 14.24 27.70
C SER A 155 -20.06 12.88 27.07
N TYR A 156 -18.94 12.78 26.37
CA TYR A 156 -18.44 11.56 25.76
C TYR A 156 -16.93 11.46 25.94
N SER A 157 -16.40 10.25 26.12
CA SER A 157 -14.96 10.02 26.13
C SER A 157 -14.34 10.29 24.75
N ILE A 158 -13.06 10.70 24.71
CA ILE A 158 -12.32 10.88 23.45
C ILE A 158 -12.33 9.61 22.60
N ASP A 159 -12.12 8.42 23.20
CA ASP A 159 -12.19 7.13 22.49
C ASP A 159 -13.56 6.93 21.82
N THR A 160 -14.66 7.25 22.52
CA THR A 160 -16.02 7.17 21.95
C THR A 160 -16.19 8.13 20.77
N LEU A 161 -15.72 9.36 20.91
CA LEU A 161 -15.85 10.38 19.87
C LEU A 161 -15.05 10.01 18.62
N VAL A 162 -13.81 9.51 18.77
CA VAL A 162 -13.00 9.05 17.62
C VAL A 162 -13.71 7.89 16.92
N ASN A 163 -14.22 6.92 17.68
CA ASN A 163 -14.96 5.80 17.11
C ASN A 163 -16.22 6.27 16.35
N TYR A 164 -17.04 7.13 16.95
CA TYR A 164 -18.27 7.63 16.30
C TYR A 164 -17.98 8.47 15.06
N MET A 165 -16.93 9.29 15.11
CA MET A 165 -16.48 10.08 13.97
C MET A 165 -16.10 9.20 12.77
N LEU A 166 -15.45 8.06 13.00
CA LEU A 166 -15.02 7.15 11.93
C LEU A 166 -16.14 6.22 11.48
N VAL A 167 -16.83 5.55 12.42
CA VAL A 167 -17.85 4.54 12.15
C VAL A 167 -19.13 5.14 11.57
N TYR A 168 -19.65 6.20 12.20
CA TYR A 168 -20.93 6.81 11.84
C TYR A 168 -20.77 8.11 11.06
N SER A 169 -19.52 8.48 10.73
CA SER A 169 -19.20 9.78 10.14
C SER A 169 -19.78 10.93 10.96
N ASP A 170 -19.77 10.82 12.29
CA ASP A 170 -20.52 11.71 13.19
C ASP A 170 -19.98 13.14 13.21
N ASN A 171 -20.80 14.10 12.81
CA ASN A 171 -20.39 15.52 12.72
C ASN A 171 -20.27 16.18 14.10
N ILE A 172 -21.11 15.84 15.07
CA ILE A 172 -21.01 16.37 16.45
C ILE A 172 -19.71 15.86 17.08
N ALA A 173 -19.42 14.56 16.94
CA ALA A 173 -18.17 14.00 17.42
C ALA A 173 -16.95 14.66 16.77
N THR A 174 -17.03 14.93 15.47
CA THR A 174 -16.00 15.65 14.71
C THR A 174 -15.76 17.05 15.27
N ASN A 175 -16.82 17.81 15.56
CA ASN A 175 -16.72 19.16 16.11
C ASN A 175 -16.12 19.17 17.52
N MET A 176 -16.54 18.25 18.39
CA MET A 176 -15.99 18.11 19.74
C MET A 176 -14.49 17.79 19.70
N LEU A 177 -14.05 16.89 18.81
CA LEU A 177 -12.63 16.56 18.65
C LEU A 177 -11.83 17.71 18.05
N TYR A 178 -12.38 18.45 17.09
CA TYR A 178 -11.74 19.67 16.60
C TYR A 178 -11.59 20.71 17.71
N ARG A 179 -12.59 20.89 18.57
CA ARG A 179 -12.53 21.82 19.71
C ARG A 179 -11.43 21.41 20.70
N GLU A 180 -11.31 20.13 21.01
CA GLU A 180 -10.23 19.59 21.85
C GLU A 180 -8.85 19.82 21.22
N ALA A 181 -8.73 19.68 19.89
CA ALA A 181 -7.51 19.97 19.13
C ALA A 181 -7.25 21.48 18.89
N GLY A 182 -7.87 22.37 19.66
CA GLY A 182 -7.67 23.83 19.57
C GLY A 182 -8.48 24.54 18.49
N GLY A 183 -9.50 23.87 17.94
CA GLY A 183 -10.37 24.33 16.86
C GLY A 183 -9.87 23.94 15.47
N ARG A 184 -10.77 23.98 14.47
CA ARG A 184 -10.50 23.57 13.08
C ARG A 184 -9.22 24.19 12.48
N PRO A 185 -8.94 25.51 12.60
CA PRO A 185 -7.72 26.09 12.03
C PRO A 185 -6.43 25.56 12.66
N ALA A 186 -6.42 25.36 13.98
CA ALA A 186 -5.24 24.85 14.69
C ALA A 186 -4.99 23.38 14.34
N ALA A 187 -6.04 22.54 14.41
CA ALA A 187 -5.96 21.14 14.06
C ALA A 187 -5.52 20.92 12.61
N ARG A 188 -6.10 21.64 11.64
CA ARG A 188 -5.70 21.54 10.22
C ARG A 188 -4.25 21.97 9.99
N LYS A 189 -3.78 22.99 10.71
CA LYS A 189 -2.38 23.40 10.66
C LYS A 189 -1.44 22.30 11.18
N LEU A 190 -1.79 21.66 12.30
CA LEU A 190 -1.01 20.54 12.84
C LEU A 190 -1.00 19.34 11.88
N ILE A 191 -2.17 19.00 11.30
CA ILE A 191 -2.29 17.95 10.28
C ILE A 191 -1.40 18.24 9.08
N LYS A 192 -1.41 19.49 8.58
CA LYS A 192 -0.53 19.93 7.50
C LYS A 192 0.94 19.73 7.85
N GLU A 193 1.37 20.30 8.98
CA GLU A 193 2.77 20.29 9.39
C GLU A 193 3.30 18.86 9.60
N LYS A 194 2.44 17.95 10.06
CA LYS A 194 2.83 16.58 10.37
C LYS A 194 2.71 15.62 9.19
N TYR A 195 1.57 15.61 8.51
CA TYR A 195 1.25 14.57 7.54
C TYR A 195 1.21 15.06 6.10
N LEU A 196 0.89 16.34 5.86
CA LEU A 196 0.61 16.86 4.52
C LEU A 196 1.25 18.23 4.29
N PRO A 197 2.58 18.34 4.11
CA PRO A 197 3.26 19.64 4.06
C PRO A 197 2.80 20.57 2.93
N ASP A 198 2.31 20.02 1.81
CA ASP A 198 1.82 20.77 0.64
C ASP A 198 0.29 21.04 0.67
N PHE A 199 -0.40 20.70 1.76
CA PHE A 199 -1.85 20.85 1.92
C PHE A 199 -2.28 22.29 2.20
N ASP A 200 -3.42 22.68 1.61
CA ASP A 200 -4.11 23.91 1.96
C ASP A 200 -4.92 23.71 3.24
N ALA A 201 -4.35 24.13 4.37
CA ALA A 201 -4.97 24.03 5.69
C ALA A 201 -6.04 25.10 5.96
N THR A 202 -6.36 25.97 4.99
CA THR A 202 -7.35 27.02 5.19
C THR A 202 -8.76 26.45 5.30
N ASP A 203 -9.08 25.39 4.56
CA ASP A 203 -10.38 24.75 4.59
C ASP A 203 -10.32 23.22 4.45
N ASN A 204 -11.47 22.58 4.22
CA ASN A 204 -11.66 21.15 4.10
C ASN A 204 -11.35 20.66 2.67
N TYR A 205 -10.08 20.69 2.26
CA TYR A 205 -9.67 20.28 0.92
C TYR A 205 -8.66 19.14 0.95
N LEU A 206 -8.76 18.18 0.03
CA LEU A 206 -7.74 17.13 -0.17
C LEU A 206 -7.59 16.84 -1.66
N THR A 207 -6.45 16.28 -2.03
CA THR A 207 -6.27 15.59 -3.31
C THR A 207 -6.29 14.07 -3.08
N ALA A 208 -6.48 13.28 -4.14
CA ALA A 208 -6.42 11.82 -4.03
C ALA A 208 -5.03 11.35 -3.56
N ASN A 209 -3.95 11.95 -4.05
CA ASN A 209 -2.59 11.66 -3.61
C ASN A 209 -2.37 11.98 -2.13
N GLN A 210 -2.87 13.13 -1.65
CA GLN A 210 -2.79 13.48 -0.22
C GLN A 210 -3.56 12.51 0.67
N ALA A 211 -4.74 12.07 0.23
CA ALA A 211 -5.50 11.07 0.98
C ALA A 211 -4.80 9.70 1.00
N ARG A 212 -4.14 9.31 -0.10
CA ARG A 212 -3.30 8.11 -0.14
C ARG A 212 -2.13 8.25 0.82
N ASP A 213 -1.42 9.38 0.80
CA ASP A 213 -0.24 9.62 1.66
C ASP A 213 -0.61 9.62 3.16
N LEU A 214 -1.82 10.07 3.51
CA LEU A 214 -2.37 9.91 4.86
C LEU A 214 -2.52 8.43 5.25
N LEU A 215 -3.07 7.61 4.35
CA LEU A 215 -3.26 6.18 4.60
C LEU A 215 -1.93 5.41 4.63
N ILE A 216 -0.93 5.80 3.83
CA ILE A 216 0.44 5.27 3.92
C ILE A 216 0.99 5.56 5.32
N GLN A 217 0.94 6.82 5.77
CA GLN A 217 1.43 7.19 7.11
C GLN A 217 0.67 6.48 8.23
N LEU A 218 -0.64 6.29 8.10
CA LEU A 218 -1.43 5.51 9.05
C LEU A 218 -0.93 4.06 9.13
N TYR A 219 -0.67 3.43 7.98
CA TYR A 219 -0.28 2.03 7.90
C TYR A 219 1.17 1.77 8.33
N GLU A 220 2.11 2.59 7.89
CA GLU A 220 3.54 2.37 8.16
C GLU A 220 3.93 2.65 9.62
N ASN A 221 3.13 3.43 10.35
CA ASN A 221 3.43 3.84 11.72
C ASN A 221 2.59 3.10 12.79
N LEU A 222 2.02 1.93 12.46
CA LEU A 222 1.23 1.13 13.39
C LEU A 222 2.00 0.72 14.65
N ASP A 223 3.31 0.44 14.51
CA ASP A 223 4.19 0.10 15.63
C ASP A 223 4.58 1.33 16.48
N GLU A 224 4.53 2.53 15.90
CA GLU A 224 4.89 3.78 16.59
C GLU A 224 3.75 4.31 17.45
N ASN A 225 2.51 4.21 16.95
CA ASN A 225 1.30 4.59 17.68
C ASN A 225 0.26 3.45 17.65
N PRO A 226 0.14 2.67 18.74
CA PRO A 226 -0.83 1.56 18.82
C PRO A 226 -2.30 1.96 18.64
N LEU A 227 -2.63 3.25 18.72
CA LEU A 227 -3.98 3.75 18.45
C LEU A 227 -4.31 3.79 16.95
N TYR A 228 -3.31 3.75 16.07
CA TYR A 228 -3.54 3.67 14.62
C TYR A 228 -4.20 2.35 14.24
N THR A 229 -3.89 1.25 14.93
CA THR A 229 -4.63 -0.02 14.76
C THR A 229 -6.12 0.17 15.06
N LYS A 230 -6.47 0.90 16.12
CA LYS A 230 -7.88 1.19 16.44
C LYS A 230 -8.57 2.06 15.39
N ILE A 231 -7.85 3.01 14.79
CA ILE A 231 -8.37 3.82 13.68
C ILE A 231 -8.74 2.90 12.51
N ILE A 232 -7.84 1.98 12.12
CA ILE A 232 -8.10 0.99 11.07
C ILE A 232 -9.31 0.12 11.43
N GLU A 233 -9.38 -0.40 12.66
CA GLU A 233 -10.52 -1.20 13.13
C GLU A 233 -11.85 -0.44 13.05
N SER A 234 -11.89 0.84 13.46
CA SER A 234 -13.09 1.68 13.33
C SER A 234 -13.47 1.94 11.88
N LEU A 235 -12.49 2.14 10.99
CA LEU A 235 -12.72 2.31 9.56
C LEU A 235 -13.25 1.03 8.89
N GLN A 236 -12.89 -0.16 9.38
CA GLN A 236 -13.44 -1.44 8.92
C GLN A 236 -14.89 -1.67 9.40
N GLN A 237 -15.28 -1.02 10.50
CA GLN A 237 -16.60 -1.16 11.12
C GLN A 237 -17.60 -0.08 10.71
N THR A 238 -17.24 0.77 9.74
CA THR A 238 -18.07 1.87 9.25
C THR A 238 -19.48 1.43 8.86
N ASP A 239 -20.48 2.25 9.19
CA ASP A 239 -21.90 2.00 8.90
C ASP A 239 -22.28 2.36 7.44
N PHE A 240 -21.27 2.49 6.57
CA PHE A 240 -21.40 2.87 5.17
C PHE A 240 -20.79 1.82 4.23
N PRO A 241 -21.38 0.61 4.10
CA PRO A 241 -20.88 -0.46 3.24
C PRO A 241 -21.22 -0.18 1.76
N VAL A 242 -20.67 0.90 1.22
CA VAL A 242 -20.87 1.37 -0.16
C VAL A 242 -19.54 1.74 -0.79
N ARG A 243 -19.53 2.03 -2.11
CA ARG A 243 -18.38 2.54 -2.86
C ARG A 243 -17.24 1.52 -2.87
N LEU A 244 -16.12 1.76 -2.18
CA LEU A 244 -15.02 0.81 -2.17
C LEU A 244 -15.41 -0.50 -1.46
N SER A 245 -16.36 -0.44 -0.54
CA SER A 245 -16.93 -1.61 0.15
C SER A 245 -18.02 -2.26 -0.69
N THR A 246 -17.71 -3.43 -1.24
CA THR A 246 -18.60 -4.29 -2.04
C THR A 246 -18.71 -5.67 -1.39
N ASP A 247 -19.53 -6.56 -1.95
CA ASP A 247 -19.58 -7.97 -1.53
C ASP A 247 -18.22 -8.70 -1.62
N GLN A 248 -17.29 -8.21 -2.46
CA GLN A 248 -15.96 -8.82 -2.64
C GLN A 248 -14.93 -8.27 -1.63
N THR A 249 -15.08 -7.02 -1.23
CA THR A 249 -14.07 -6.29 -0.44
C THR A 249 -14.45 -6.14 1.04
N ILE A 250 -15.73 -6.36 1.38
CA ILE A 250 -16.22 -6.28 2.76
C ILE A 250 -15.42 -7.17 3.70
N GLY A 251 -15.05 -6.63 4.87
CA GLY A 251 -14.23 -7.31 5.87
C GLY A 251 -12.72 -7.25 5.61
N GLN A 252 -12.29 -6.92 4.39
CA GLN A 252 -10.87 -6.71 4.04
C GLN A 252 -10.50 -5.24 3.88
N LEU A 253 -11.47 -4.34 3.96
CA LEU A 253 -11.32 -2.92 3.67
C LEU A 253 -11.53 -2.06 4.93
N ALA A 254 -10.55 -1.21 5.22
CA ALA A 254 -10.70 -0.07 6.13
C ALA A 254 -10.89 1.19 5.28
N HIS A 255 -12.07 1.82 5.31
CA HIS A 255 -12.35 2.96 4.42
C HIS A 255 -13.14 4.09 5.06
N LYS A 256 -13.05 5.27 4.43
CA LYS A 256 -13.83 6.46 4.83
C LYS A 256 -14.48 7.13 3.63
N VAL A 257 -15.81 7.02 3.59
CA VAL A 257 -16.65 7.74 2.63
C VAL A 257 -16.68 9.25 2.90
N GLY A 258 -16.80 10.05 1.83
CA GLY A 258 -17.07 11.48 1.88
C GLY A 258 -18.10 11.90 0.82
N SER A 259 -19.08 12.71 1.21
CA SER A 259 -20.08 13.26 0.30
C SER A 259 -20.39 14.70 0.63
N VAL A 260 -20.40 15.54 -0.39
CA VAL A 260 -20.81 16.94 -0.28
C VAL A 260 -21.31 17.42 -1.64
N ASN A 261 -22.51 18.01 -1.68
CA ASN A 261 -23.15 18.42 -2.93
C ASN A 261 -23.21 17.28 -3.97
N ASN A 262 -22.66 17.48 -5.17
CA ASN A 262 -22.52 16.50 -6.25
C ASN A 262 -21.17 15.76 -6.22
N SER A 263 -20.42 15.84 -5.11
CA SER A 263 -19.12 15.20 -4.93
C SER A 263 -19.23 13.92 -4.10
N ILE A 264 -18.67 12.84 -4.63
CA ILE A 264 -18.74 11.48 -4.07
C ILE A 264 -17.30 10.94 -4.01
N HIS A 265 -16.87 10.60 -2.80
CA HIS A 265 -15.48 10.24 -2.48
C HIS A 265 -15.42 8.98 -1.64
N ASP A 266 -14.33 8.23 -1.76
CA ASP A 266 -13.99 7.17 -0.82
C ASP A 266 -12.48 6.92 -0.82
N ILE A 267 -11.93 6.61 0.35
CA ILE A 267 -10.50 6.35 0.55
C ILE A 267 -10.36 5.07 1.34
N GLY A 268 -9.54 4.13 0.87
CA GLY A 268 -9.52 2.78 1.40
C GLY A 268 -8.12 2.19 1.51
N LEU A 269 -7.88 1.50 2.62
CA LEU A 269 -6.75 0.60 2.86
C LEU A 269 -7.28 -0.84 2.82
N PHE A 270 -6.80 -1.63 1.85
CA PHE A 270 -7.18 -3.02 1.65
C PHE A 270 -6.16 -3.93 2.34
N ASN A 271 -6.60 -4.61 3.40
CA ASN A 271 -5.80 -5.50 4.23
C ASN A 271 -5.87 -6.95 3.69
N VAL A 272 -5.22 -7.18 2.56
CA VAL A 272 -5.07 -8.49 1.92
C VAL A 272 -3.61 -8.95 1.95
N GLU A 273 -3.29 -10.11 1.35
CA GLU A 273 -1.92 -10.67 1.34
C GLU A 273 -0.89 -9.66 0.79
N HIS A 274 -1.25 -8.94 -0.27
CA HIS A 274 -0.51 -7.81 -0.83
C HIS A 274 -1.30 -6.52 -0.57
N PRO A 275 -1.12 -5.88 0.61
CA PRO A 275 -1.95 -4.75 1.00
C PRO A 275 -1.74 -3.57 0.07
N TYR A 276 -2.81 -2.81 -0.15
CA TYR A 276 -2.78 -1.65 -1.05
C TYR A 276 -3.77 -0.56 -0.61
N ILE A 277 -3.58 0.64 -1.15
CA ILE A 277 -4.45 1.79 -0.94
C ILE A 277 -5.10 2.16 -2.27
N LEU A 278 -6.38 2.52 -2.22
CA LEU A 278 -7.10 3.13 -3.33
C LEU A 278 -7.90 4.32 -2.81
N THR A 279 -7.71 5.48 -3.44
CA THR A 279 -8.44 6.71 -3.13
C THR A 279 -9.14 7.21 -4.37
N PHE A 280 -10.40 7.62 -4.23
CA PHE A 280 -11.24 8.06 -5.33
C PHE A 280 -11.99 9.33 -4.92
N TYR A 281 -11.73 10.41 -5.66
CA TYR A 281 -12.43 11.67 -5.54
C TYR A 281 -13.11 11.99 -6.87
N SER A 282 -14.36 12.44 -6.82
CA SER A 282 -15.13 12.77 -8.00
C SER A 282 -16.20 13.80 -7.72
N THR A 283 -16.55 14.55 -8.75
CA THR A 283 -17.61 15.56 -8.75
C THR A 283 -18.41 15.45 -10.04
N GLY A 284 -19.74 15.53 -9.94
CA GLY A 284 -20.63 15.75 -11.09
C GLY A 284 -21.03 14.52 -11.90
N LEU A 285 -20.63 13.31 -11.49
CA LEU A 285 -21.14 12.07 -12.10
C LEU A 285 -22.37 11.54 -11.33
N THR A 286 -23.46 11.28 -12.05
CA THR A 286 -24.73 10.81 -11.48
C THR A 286 -24.60 9.48 -10.74
N ASP A 287 -23.88 8.51 -11.32
CA ASP A 287 -23.77 7.13 -10.80
C ASP A 287 -22.38 6.85 -10.20
N ALA A 288 -21.74 7.87 -9.62
CA ALA A 288 -20.36 7.78 -9.12
C ALA A 288 -20.12 6.64 -8.12
N GLU A 289 -21.08 6.32 -7.24
CA GLU A 289 -20.92 5.21 -6.28
C GLU A 289 -20.81 3.84 -6.99
N GLU A 290 -21.51 3.66 -8.10
CA GLU A 290 -21.46 2.42 -8.89
C GLU A 290 -20.10 2.28 -9.59
N GLU A 291 -19.59 3.36 -10.18
CA GLU A 291 -18.28 3.36 -10.85
C GLU A 291 -17.12 3.15 -9.84
N ILE A 292 -17.19 3.78 -8.65
CA ILE A 292 -16.24 3.49 -7.57
C ILE A 292 -16.26 2.00 -7.19
N SER A 293 -17.45 1.41 -7.09
CA SER A 293 -17.60 -0.02 -6.75
C SER A 293 -17.01 -0.94 -7.83
N LYS A 294 -17.27 -0.64 -9.11
CA LYS A 294 -16.71 -1.38 -10.26
C LYS A 294 -15.18 -1.34 -10.27
N LEU A 295 -14.60 -0.15 -10.09
CA LEU A 295 -13.14 0.00 -10.04
C LEU A 295 -12.55 -0.73 -8.83
N SER A 296 -13.19 -0.63 -7.66
CA SER A 296 -12.78 -1.33 -6.43
C SER A 296 -12.69 -2.84 -6.66
N ASP A 297 -13.76 -3.45 -7.21
CA ASP A 297 -13.81 -4.89 -7.50
C ASP A 297 -12.73 -5.32 -8.51
N LYS A 298 -12.51 -4.51 -9.57
CA LYS A 298 -11.52 -4.81 -10.61
C LYS A 298 -10.10 -4.80 -10.05
N ILE A 299 -9.75 -3.79 -9.26
CA ILE A 299 -8.43 -3.69 -8.62
C ILE A 299 -8.27 -4.78 -7.56
N TYR A 300 -9.30 -5.06 -6.75
CA TYR A 300 -9.27 -6.11 -5.75
C TYR A 300 -9.03 -7.50 -6.36
N GLN A 301 -9.68 -7.81 -7.49
CA GLN A 301 -9.46 -9.06 -8.22
C GLN A 301 -8.01 -9.17 -8.72
N LEU A 302 -7.47 -8.10 -9.33
CA LEU A 302 -6.08 -8.07 -9.76
C LEU A 302 -5.14 -8.35 -8.57
N MET A 303 -5.30 -7.60 -7.47
CA MET A 303 -4.43 -7.69 -6.29
C MET A 303 -4.51 -9.03 -5.55
N THR A 304 -5.64 -9.72 -5.59
CA THR A 304 -5.84 -10.97 -4.84
C THR A 304 -5.72 -12.25 -5.66
N GLN A 305 -5.81 -12.17 -6.98
CA GLN A 305 -5.82 -13.35 -7.86
C GLN A 305 -4.73 -13.34 -8.92
N GLU A 306 -4.26 -12.17 -9.34
CA GLU A 306 -3.32 -12.01 -10.46
C GLU A 306 -1.99 -11.38 -10.03
N TYR A 307 -1.77 -11.16 -8.72
CA TYR A 307 -0.55 -10.56 -8.21
C TYR A 307 0.70 -11.38 -8.60
N PRO A 308 1.71 -10.79 -9.26
CA PRO A 308 2.91 -11.51 -9.68
C PRO A 308 3.74 -11.96 -8.47
N ILE A 309 3.97 -13.27 -8.36
CA ILE A 309 4.82 -13.86 -7.32
C ILE A 309 6.06 -14.45 -7.96
N GLU A 310 7.23 -14.03 -7.49
CA GLU A 310 8.50 -14.61 -7.94
C GLU A 310 8.55 -16.09 -7.54
N SER A 311 8.65 -16.98 -8.52
CA SER A 311 8.81 -18.41 -8.24
C SER A 311 10.14 -18.64 -7.53
N LYS A 312 10.07 -19.17 -6.30
CA LYS A 312 11.24 -19.59 -5.50
C LYS A 312 12.02 -20.75 -6.14
#